data_AF-A0A964XVY1-F1
#
_entry.id   AF-A0A964XVY1-F1
#
_cell.length_a   1.000
_cell.length_b   1.000
_cell.length_c   1.000
_cell.angle_alpha   90.00
_cell.angle_beta   90.00
_cell.angle_gamma   90.00
#
_symmetry.space_group_name_H-M   'P 1'
#
loop_
_entity.id
_entity.type
_entity.pdbx_description
1 polymer ?
#
loop_
_entity_poly.entity_id
_entity_poly.type
_entity_poly.pdbx_seq_one_letter_code
_entity_poly.pdbx_strand_id
1 'polypeptide(L)'
;MMTSAVGLIGLGAMGSGMAGSLRRAGHDVHVFDIRPGVAAAFAEQGGHACATLAELAAASDVIVSVVVNAAQTEEVLFGPG
;
A
#
# COMPACT_ATOMS: atom_id res chain seq x y z
N MET A 1 13.84 -2.40 17.84
CA MET A 1 12.68 -1.55 17.48
C MET A 1 11.62 -2.49 16.93
N MET A 2 10.35 -2.37 17.32
CA MET A 2 9.30 -3.22 16.75
C MET A 2 9.05 -2.78 15.31
N THR A 3 9.11 -3.71 14.36
CA THR A 3 8.74 -3.48 12.97
C THR A 3 7.21 -3.46 12.89
N SER A 4 6.63 -2.29 12.60
CA SER A 4 5.19 -2.20 12.32
C SER A 4 4.91 -2.59 10.87
N ALA A 5 3.83 -3.35 10.66
CA ALA A 5 3.33 -3.66 9.34
C ALA A 5 2.47 -2.49 8.83
N VAL A 6 2.87 -1.90 7.70
CA VAL A 6 2.20 -0.73 7.12
C VAL A 6 1.67 -1.06 5.75
N GLY A 7 0.36 -0.91 5.59
CA GLY A 7 -0.36 -1.02 4.33
C GLY A 7 -0.36 0.32 3.59
N LEU A 8 -0.01 0.32 2.31
CA LEU A 8 -0.08 1.52 1.47
C LEU A 8 -0.91 1.27 0.21
N ILE A 9 -1.99 2.04 0.07
CA ILE A 9 -2.94 1.94 -1.04
C ILE A 9 -2.69 3.11 -1.99
N GLY A 10 -2.38 2.80 -3.25
CA GLY A 10 -2.06 3.78 -4.28
C GLY A 10 -0.58 4.13 -4.29
N LEU A 11 0.12 3.68 -5.34
CA LEU A 11 1.55 3.92 -5.59
C LEU A 11 1.76 4.93 -6.72
N GLY A 12 1.07 6.06 -6.62
CA GLY A 12 1.36 7.25 -7.43
C GLY A 12 2.72 7.88 -7.06
N ALA A 13 2.98 9.10 -7.55
CA ALA A 13 4.23 9.81 -7.25
C ALA A 13 4.46 9.98 -5.74
N MET A 14 3.42 10.32 -4.98
CA MET A 14 3.50 10.46 -3.51
C MET A 14 3.56 9.08 -2.83
N GLY A 15 2.63 8.19 -3.15
CA GLY A 15 2.52 6.88 -2.48
C GLY A 15 3.76 6.01 -2.63
N SER A 16 4.36 5.97 -3.82
CA SER A 16 5.62 5.24 -4.05
C SER A 16 6.79 5.81 -3.23
N GLY A 17 6.89 7.13 -3.12
CA GLY A 17 7.88 7.80 -2.27
C GLY A 17 7.68 7.50 -0.78
N MET A 18 6.43 7.46 -0.32
CA MET A 18 6.07 7.11 1.05
C MET A 18 6.40 5.65 1.37
N ALA A 19 5.97 4.70 0.53
CA ALA A 19 6.26 3.28 0.70
C ALA A 19 7.78 3.00 0.70
N GLY A 20 8.51 3.64 -0.21
CA GLY A 20 9.98 3.54 -0.23
C GLY A 20 10.63 4.11 1.03
N SER A 21 10.08 5.18 1.60
CA SER A 21 10.61 5.79 2.84
C SER A 21 10.33 4.93 4.06
N LEU A 22 9.12 4.36 4.18
CA LEU A 22 8.75 3.41 5.23
C LEU A 22 9.64 2.16 5.19
N ARG A 23 9.88 1.62 3.99
CA ARG A 23 10.80 0.49 3.78
C ARG A 23 12.22 0.82 4.23
N ARG A 24 12.77 1.97 3.82
CA ARG A 24 14.12 2.41 4.25
C ARG A 24 14.22 2.64 5.76
N ALA A 25 13.11 2.98 6.42
CA ALA A 25 13.03 3.09 7.87
C ALA A 25 12.89 1.73 8.59
N GLY A 26 12.76 0.63 7.85
CA GLY A 26 12.71 -0.73 8.40
C GLY A 26 11.32 -1.23 8.79
N HIS A 27 10.26 -0.59 8.29
CA HIS A 27 8.89 -1.10 8.40
C HIS A 27 8.64 -2.26 7.44
N ASP A 28 7.72 -3.16 7.80
CA ASP A 28 7.21 -4.19 6.90
C ASP A 28 6.10 -3.57 6.04
N VAL A 29 6.32 -3.44 4.73
CA VAL A 29 5.45 -2.62 3.86
C VAL A 29 4.68 -3.53 2.90
N HIS A 30 3.35 -3.49 3.02
CA HIS A 30 2.39 -4.17 2.17
C HIS A 30 1.73 -3.13 1.26
N VAL A 31 1.68 -3.37 -0.06
CA VAL A 31 1.19 -2.37 -1.03
C VAL A 31 0.13 -2.92 -1.95
N PHE A 32 -0.79 -2.04 -2.33
CA PHE A 32 -1.82 -2.32 -3.33
C PHE A 32 -1.96 -1.12 -4.28
N ASP A 33 -2.08 -1.40 -5.58
CA ASP A 33 -2.43 -0.40 -6.60
C ASP A 33 -3.29 -1.09 -7.66
N ILE A 34 -4.37 -0.43 -8.09
CA ILE A 34 -5.27 -0.94 -9.13
C ILE A 34 -4.59 -1.06 -10.50
N ARG A 35 -3.51 -0.31 -10.72
CA ARG A 35 -2.77 -0.34 -11.98
C ARG A 35 -1.91 -1.60 -12.01
N PRO A 36 -2.06 -2.44 -13.05
CA PRO A 36 -1.36 -3.71 -13.13
C PRO A 36 0.17 -3.50 -13.12
N GLY A 37 0.87 -4.34 -12.37
CA GLY A 37 2.34 -4.34 -12.30
C GLY A 37 2.95 -3.32 -11.35
N VAL A 38 2.21 -2.31 -10.87
CA VAL A 38 2.77 -1.27 -9.99
C VAL A 38 3.14 -1.82 -8.62
N ALA A 39 2.24 -2.58 -7.98
CA ALA A 39 2.54 -3.24 -6.70
C ALA A 39 3.68 -4.25 -6.83
N ALA A 40 3.70 -5.04 -7.92
CA ALA A 40 4.75 -6.01 -8.19
C ALA A 40 6.13 -5.34 -8.34
N ALA A 41 6.21 -4.25 -9.11
CA ALA A 41 7.45 -3.49 -9.29
C ALA A 41 7.98 -2.89 -7.97
N PHE A 42 7.09 -2.56 -7.03
CA PHE A 42 7.52 -2.16 -5.68
C PHE A 42 8.10 -3.35 -4.91
N ALA A 43 7.43 -4.51 -4.93
CA ALA A 43 7.89 -5.71 -4.23
C ALA A 43 9.25 -6.22 -4.72
N GLU A 44 9.58 -6.05 -6.00
CA GLU A 44 10.92 -6.33 -6.54
C GLU A 44 12.03 -5.53 -5.84
N GLN A 45 11.71 -4.37 -5.27
CA GLN A 45 12.66 -3.55 -4.53
C GLN A 45 12.71 -3.92 -3.04
N GLY A 46 11.86 -4.83 -2.57
CA GLY A 46 11.63 -5.17 -1.17
C GLY A 46 10.28 -4.66 -0.67
N GLY A 47 9.55 -5.49 0.07
CA GLY A 47 8.16 -5.28 0.48
C GLY A 47 7.23 -6.32 -0.13
N HIS A 48 5.93 -6.19 0.11
CA HIS A 48 4.92 -7.19 -0.24
C HIS A 48 3.84 -6.58 -1.14
N ALA A 49 3.60 -7.20 -2.30
CA ALA A 49 2.51 -6.83 -3.18
C ALA A 49 1.26 -7.64 -2.82
N CYS A 50 0.19 -6.96 -2.43
CA CYS A 50 -1.11 -7.58 -2.18
C CYS A 50 -1.97 -7.55 -3.45
N ALA A 51 -2.73 -8.62 -3.68
CA ALA A 51 -3.64 -8.75 -4.81
C ALA A 51 -4.99 -8.06 -4.58
N THR A 52 -5.37 -7.84 -3.32
CA THR A 52 -6.65 -7.24 -2.92
C THR A 52 -6.48 -6.29 -1.73
N LEU A 53 -7.45 -5.39 -1.54
CA LEU A 53 -7.50 -4.54 -0.35
C LEU A 53 -7.69 -5.35 0.94
N ALA A 54 -8.45 -6.45 0.88
CA ALA A 54 -8.66 -7.34 2.01
C ALA A 54 -7.37 -8.02 2.49
N GLU A 55 -6.55 -8.48 1.55
CA GLU A 55 -5.23 -9.06 1.84
C GLU A 55 -4.30 -8.02 2.50
N LEU A 56 -4.24 -6.81 1.93
CA LEU A 56 -3.45 -5.72 2.51
C LEU A 56 -3.90 -5.38 3.93
N ALA A 57 -5.20 -5.28 4.15
CA ALA A 57 -5.75 -4.96 5.46
C ALA A 57 -5.47 -6.05 6.50
N ALA A 58 -5.54 -7.32 6.12
CA ALA A 58 -5.23 -8.44 7.01
C ALA A 58 -3.76 -8.49 7.43
N ALA A 59 -2.86 -7.95 6.59
CA ALA A 59 -1.42 -7.96 6.81
C ALA A 59 -0.87 -6.68 7.48
N SER A 60 -1.71 -5.67 7.74
CA SER A 60 -1.26 -4.33 8.16
C SER A 60 -1.80 -3.92 9.54
N ASP A 61 -0.93 -3.35 10.38
CA ASP A 61 -1.34 -2.69 11.64
C ASP A 61 -1.96 -1.31 11.38
N VAL A 62 -1.44 -0.62 10.36
CA VAL A 62 -1.85 0.71 9.93
C VAL A 62 -1.94 0.76 8.42
N ILE A 63 -3.00 1.37 7.90
CA ILE A 63 -3.22 1.53 6.46
C ILE A 63 -3.20 3.01 6.10
N VAL A 64 -2.46 3.36 5.06
CA VAL A 64 -2.38 4.70 4.48
C VAL A 64 -2.95 4.66 3.06
N SER A 65 -4.03 5.41 2.84
CA SER A 65 -4.63 5.58 1.50
C SER A 65 -4.12 6.85 0.83
N VAL A 66 -3.50 6.71 -0.34
CA VAL A 66 -2.92 7.80 -1.14
C VAL A 66 -3.44 7.69 -2.58
N VAL A 67 -4.69 8.11 -2.76
CA VAL A 67 -5.41 8.06 -4.03
C VAL A 67 -5.65 9.46 -4.60
N VAL A 68 -6.15 9.55 -5.84
CA VAL A 68 -6.23 10.81 -6.59
C VAL A 68 -7.33 11.74 -6.07
N ASN A 69 -8.46 11.19 -5.64
CA ASN A 69 -9.63 11.97 -5.27
C ASN A 69 -10.53 11.28 -4.23
N ALA A 70 -11.57 11.99 -3.81
CA ALA A 70 -12.52 11.51 -2.81
C ALA A 70 -13.29 10.26 -3.25
N ALA A 71 -13.70 10.16 -4.52
CA ALA A 71 -14.44 9.00 -5.02
C ALA A 71 -13.62 7.71 -4.91
N GLN A 72 -12.32 7.76 -5.24
CA GLN A 72 -11.41 6.63 -5.03
C GLN A 72 -11.20 6.31 -3.55
N THR A 73 -11.25 7.33 -2.68
CA THR A 73 -11.15 7.12 -1.23
C THR A 73 -12.39 6.38 -0.72
N GLU A 74 -13.58 6.76 -1.18
CA GLU A 74 -14.82 6.05 -0.85
C GLU A 74 -14.81 4.61 -1.37
N GLU A 75 -14.32 4.37 -2.59
CA GLU A 75 -14.18 3.03 -3.14
C GLU A 75 -13.20 2.16 -2.34
N VAL A 76 -12.10 2.72 -1.87
CA VAL A 76 -11.15 2.01 -0.99
C VAL A 76 -11.78 1.65 0.36
N LEU A 77 -12.60 2.53 0.93
CA LEU A 77 -13.16 2.36 2.28
C LEU A 77 -14.44 1.52 2.30
N PHE A 78 -15.27 1.61 1.25
CA PHE A 78 -16.63 1.08 1.22
C PHE A 78 -16.97 0.32 -0.06
N GLY A 79 -16.03 0.23 -1.01
CA GLY A 79 -16.21 -0.53 -2.23
C GLY A 79 -16.18 -2.05 -1.99
N PRO A 80 -16.39 -2.84 -3.05
CA PRO A 80 -16.52 -4.30 -2.94
C PRO A 80 -15.24 -5.04 -2.56
N GLY A 81 -14.08 -4.36 -2.55
CA GLY A 81 -12.79 -4.93 -2.14
C GLY A 81 -12.05 -5.68 -3.23
#